data_AF-A0A100XAU6-F1
#
_entry.id   AF-A0A100XAU6-F1
#
_cell.length_a   1.000
_cell.length_b   1.000
_cell.length_c   1.000
_cell.angle_alpha   90.00
_cell.angle_beta   90.00
_cell.angle_gamma   90.00
#
_symmetry.space_group_name_H-M   'P 1'
#
loop_
_entity.id
_entity.type
_entity.pdbx_description
1 polymer ?
#
loop_
_entity_poly.entity_id
_entity_poly.type
_entity_poly.pdbx_seq_one_letter_code
_entity_poly.pdbx_strand_id
1 'polypeptide(L)'
;MTGQAATRSDVDRMLDMFSALGLGETANTQYMITIPGAPWSKARPRFARNGHVYSRSEDLDAEKRTAAYLRRAVREPFTGNVGLACLFFRPNRQRIDVDNLLKHVCDAANGILWLDDSQCTALMGVVELDAERPRTVVVVGEHISTLKRGSDDSVPCRSCGKLVGRGSRARDQPPKTCSRACRQKSLGYPDLAELVPCGHCGRRYRRRVRTQKFCGEGCRVDSRRNARKAASAPFSRCADCGKELTHRRGGRCRDCWKADVRARKRSAGVNIRVEGELA
;
A
#
# COMPACT_ATOMS: atom_id res chain seq x y z
N MET A 1 -23.57 -0.38 -34.61
CA MET A 1 -22.20 -0.94 -34.76
C MET A 1 -22.23 -2.35 -34.21
N THR A 2 -22.39 -3.33 -35.09
CA THR A 2 -22.30 -4.76 -34.78
C THR A 2 -20.83 -5.09 -34.52
N GLY A 3 -20.50 -5.51 -33.29
CA GLY A 3 -19.13 -5.92 -32.96
C GLY A 3 -18.77 -7.19 -33.72
N GLN A 4 -17.61 -7.23 -34.36
CA GLN A 4 -17.04 -8.48 -34.86
C GLN A 4 -16.64 -9.34 -33.66
N ALA A 5 -17.16 -10.56 -33.59
CA ALA A 5 -16.75 -11.53 -32.58
C ALA A 5 -15.37 -12.12 -32.91
N ALA A 6 -14.61 -12.46 -31.88
CA ALA A 6 -13.37 -13.22 -31.99
C ALA A 6 -13.62 -14.56 -32.71
N THR A 7 -12.68 -15.00 -33.54
CA THR A 7 -12.73 -16.35 -34.13
C THR A 7 -12.35 -17.39 -33.07
N ARG A 8 -12.73 -18.66 -33.27
CA ARG A 8 -12.31 -19.75 -32.37
C ARG A 8 -10.78 -19.84 -32.21
N SER A 9 -10.05 -19.63 -33.30
CA SER A 9 -8.58 -19.57 -33.28
C SER A 9 -8.04 -18.39 -32.45
N ASP A 10 -8.72 -17.24 -32.49
CA ASP A 10 -8.35 -16.09 -31.65
C ASP A 10 -8.53 -16.41 -30.17
N VAL A 11 -9.62 -17.12 -29.83
CA VAL A 11 -9.91 -17.54 -28.45
C VAL A 11 -8.86 -18.53 -27.96
N ASP A 12 -8.54 -19.56 -28.75
CA ASP A 12 -7.57 -20.58 -28.37
C ASP A 12 -6.18 -19.97 -28.13
N ARG A 13 -5.71 -19.12 -29.05
CA ARG A 13 -4.45 -18.38 -28.89
C ARG A 13 -4.45 -17.48 -27.66
N MET A 14 -5.59 -16.87 -27.36
CA MET A 14 -5.71 -16.04 -26.17
C MET A 14 -5.65 -16.84 -24.89
N LEU A 15 -6.26 -18.03 -24.85
CA LEU A 15 -6.15 -18.93 -23.70
C LEU A 15 -4.70 -19.39 -23.48
N ASP A 16 -3.96 -19.65 -24.57
CA ASP A 16 -2.53 -19.98 -24.48
C ASP A 16 -1.71 -18.80 -23.92
N MET A 17 -1.93 -17.59 -24.43
CA MET A 17 -1.28 -16.38 -23.90
C MET A 17 -1.63 -16.13 -22.43
N PHE A 18 -2.88 -16.39 -22.06
CA PHE A 18 -3.38 -16.23 -20.70
C PHE A 18 -2.71 -17.22 -19.75
N SER A 19 -2.59 -18.47 -20.16
CA SER A 19 -1.84 -19.50 -19.45
C SER A 19 -0.36 -19.11 -19.31
N ALA A 20 0.26 -18.64 -20.40
CA ALA A 20 1.67 -18.22 -20.41
C ALA A 20 1.95 -17.01 -19.48
N LEU A 21 0.97 -16.13 -19.28
CA LEU A 21 1.04 -15.02 -18.32
C LEU A 21 0.71 -15.44 -16.87
N GLY A 22 0.45 -16.72 -16.62
CA GLY A 22 0.10 -17.23 -15.29
C GLY A 22 -1.27 -16.76 -14.79
N LEU A 23 -2.16 -16.35 -15.70
CA LEU A 23 -3.50 -15.87 -15.35
C LEU A 23 -4.53 -17.01 -15.22
N GLY A 24 -4.21 -18.18 -15.80
CA GLY A 24 -5.10 -19.34 -15.94
C GLY A 24 -5.53 -20.03 -14.64
N GLU A 25 -4.72 -19.97 -13.58
CA GLU A 25 -5.02 -20.67 -12.32
C GLU A 25 -5.65 -19.76 -11.25
N THR A 26 -5.70 -18.44 -11.49
CA THR A 26 -5.90 -17.44 -10.42
C THR A 26 -7.04 -16.46 -10.68
N ALA A 27 -7.52 -16.34 -11.92
CA ALA A 27 -8.51 -15.35 -12.28
C ALA A 27 -9.95 -15.86 -12.10
N ASN A 28 -10.54 -15.63 -10.91
CA ASN A 28 -11.98 -15.82 -10.71
C ASN A 28 -12.82 -14.84 -11.58
N THR A 29 -12.21 -13.78 -12.10
CA THR A 29 -12.85 -12.82 -13.01
C THR A 29 -11.90 -12.46 -14.14
N GLN A 30 -12.28 -12.80 -15.37
CA GLN A 30 -11.51 -12.51 -16.59
C GLN A 30 -12.44 -12.06 -17.70
N TYR A 31 -11.95 -11.15 -18.53
CA TYR A 31 -12.72 -10.54 -19.62
C TYR A 31 -11.95 -10.61 -20.92
N MET A 32 -12.62 -11.06 -21.97
CA MET A 32 -12.15 -11.01 -23.34
C MET A 32 -12.97 -9.97 -24.12
N ILE A 33 -12.28 -9.05 -24.78
CA ILE A 33 -12.88 -7.95 -25.53
C ILE A 33 -12.33 -7.98 -26.94
N THR A 34 -13.20 -7.89 -27.94
CA THR A 34 -12.79 -7.67 -29.33
C THR A 34 -13.12 -6.25 -29.74
N ILE A 35 -12.10 -5.53 -30.20
CA ILE A 35 -12.19 -4.16 -30.72
C ILE A 35 -12.04 -4.25 -32.25
N PRO A 36 -13.09 -3.92 -33.02
CA PRO A 36 -13.03 -4.01 -34.48
C PRO A 36 -12.17 -2.89 -35.08
N GLY A 37 -11.59 -3.18 -36.25
CA GLY A 37 -10.82 -2.23 -37.05
C GLY A 37 -9.30 -2.32 -36.80
N ALA A 38 -8.56 -1.54 -37.58
CA ALA A 38 -7.09 -1.53 -37.51
C ALA A 38 -6.60 -1.16 -36.09
N PRO A 39 -5.73 -1.97 -35.46
CA PRO A 39 -5.11 -1.64 -34.19
C PRO A 39 -4.44 -0.27 -34.25
N TRP A 40 -4.79 0.63 -33.33
CA TRP A 40 -4.16 1.95 -33.28
C TRP A 40 -2.82 1.88 -32.54
N SER A 41 -1.82 2.57 -33.08
CA SER A 41 -0.51 2.71 -32.45
C SER A 41 -0.37 4.11 -31.91
N LYS A 42 -0.10 4.23 -30.62
CA LYS A 42 0.15 5.55 -30.04
C LYS A 42 1.48 6.10 -30.56
N ALA A 43 1.44 7.28 -31.16
CA ALA A 43 2.67 7.96 -31.57
C ALA A 43 3.42 8.45 -30.33
N ARG A 44 4.73 8.20 -30.25
CA ARG A 44 5.55 8.79 -29.19
C ARG A 44 5.51 10.32 -29.32
N PRO A 45 5.33 11.07 -28.22
CA PRO A 45 5.20 12.51 -28.29
C PRO A 45 6.46 13.12 -28.92
N ARG A 46 6.27 13.99 -29.91
CA ARG A 46 7.36 14.77 -30.50
C ARG A 46 7.41 16.13 -29.81
N PHE A 47 8.56 16.45 -29.22
CA PHE A 47 8.79 17.74 -28.60
C PHE A 47 9.00 18.78 -29.69
N ALA A 48 8.22 19.86 -29.64
CA ALA A 48 8.56 21.04 -30.42
C ALA A 48 9.80 21.72 -29.82
N ARG A 49 10.42 22.61 -30.61
CA ARG A 49 11.64 23.34 -30.23
C ARG A 49 11.50 24.18 -28.95
N ASN A 50 10.26 24.43 -28.51
CA ASN A 50 9.86 25.17 -27.30
C ASN A 50 9.48 24.26 -26.11
N GLY A 51 9.69 22.94 -26.20
CA GLY A 51 9.43 22.00 -25.11
C GLY A 51 7.96 21.61 -24.92
N HIS A 52 7.02 22.15 -25.70
CA HIS A 52 5.62 21.73 -25.65
C HIS A 52 5.43 20.36 -26.30
N VAL A 53 4.69 19.50 -25.60
CA VAL A 53 4.28 18.18 -26.06
C VAL A 53 2.96 18.29 -26.79
N TYR A 54 2.95 17.96 -28.09
CA TYR A 54 1.72 17.91 -28.89
C TYR A 54 1.08 16.53 -28.76
N SER A 55 -0.08 16.45 -28.10
CA SER A 55 -0.99 15.31 -28.25
C SER A 55 -1.82 15.52 -29.51
N ARG A 56 -1.79 14.58 -30.45
CA ARG A 56 -2.60 14.66 -31.67
C ARG A 56 -4.06 14.35 -31.34
N SER A 57 -4.99 15.06 -31.95
CA SER A 57 -6.44 14.83 -31.80
C SER A 57 -6.84 13.39 -32.14
N GLU A 58 -6.14 12.79 -33.11
CA GLU A 58 -6.39 11.44 -33.60
C GLU A 58 -6.07 10.37 -32.55
N ASP A 59 -5.04 10.58 -31.72
CA ASP A 59 -4.70 9.67 -30.61
C ASP A 59 -5.81 9.71 -29.56
N LEU A 60 -6.29 10.90 -29.19
CA LEU A 60 -7.39 11.07 -28.23
C LEU A 60 -8.69 10.42 -28.73
N ASP A 61 -9.01 10.54 -30.02
CA ASP A 61 -10.20 9.93 -30.60
C ASP A 61 -10.08 8.41 -30.70
N ALA A 62 -8.89 7.90 -31.03
CA ALA A 62 -8.63 6.46 -31.00
C ALA A 62 -8.74 5.88 -29.58
N GLU A 63 -8.23 6.60 -28.58
CA GLU A 63 -8.33 6.22 -27.17
C GLU A 63 -9.79 6.18 -26.73
N LYS A 64 -10.58 7.23 -27.03
CA LYS A 64 -12.02 7.26 -26.72
C LYS A 64 -12.79 6.10 -27.35
N ARG A 65 -12.51 5.76 -28.61
CA ARG A 65 -13.14 4.61 -29.28
C ARG A 65 -12.80 3.31 -28.58
N THR A 66 -11.52 3.10 -28.25
CA THR A 66 -11.05 1.90 -27.56
C THR A 66 -11.67 1.80 -26.16
N ALA A 67 -11.63 2.90 -25.40
CA ALA A 67 -12.26 3.04 -24.09
C ALA A 67 -13.76 2.69 -24.09
N ALA A 68 -14.49 3.03 -25.16
CA ALA A 68 -15.92 2.71 -25.26
C ALA A 68 -16.18 1.19 -25.36
N TYR A 69 -15.30 0.44 -26.03
CA TYR A 69 -15.39 -1.03 -26.05
C TYR A 69 -14.99 -1.64 -24.71
N LEU A 70 -13.88 -1.18 -24.12
CA LEU A 70 -13.38 -1.69 -22.85
C LEU A 70 -14.36 -1.46 -21.70
N ARG A 71 -14.98 -0.28 -21.62
CA ARG A 71 -15.97 0.06 -20.58
C ARG A 71 -17.20 -0.83 -20.60
N ARG A 72 -17.53 -1.47 -21.73
CA ARG A 72 -18.67 -2.38 -21.84
C ARG A 72 -18.37 -3.78 -21.28
N ALA A 73 -17.09 -4.11 -21.11
CA ALA A 73 -16.68 -5.45 -20.69
C ALA A 73 -16.68 -5.61 -19.17
N VAL A 74 -16.34 -4.56 -18.42
CA VAL A 74 -16.22 -4.59 -16.95
C VAL A 74 -17.26 -3.69 -16.30
N ARG A 75 -17.83 -4.12 -15.16
CA ARG A 75 -18.72 -3.28 -14.35
C ARG A 75 -17.95 -2.28 -13.51
N GLU A 76 -16.87 -2.75 -12.91
CA GLU A 76 -15.98 -1.97 -12.04
C GLU A 76 -14.53 -2.28 -12.41
N PRO A 77 -13.61 -1.31 -12.25
CA PRO A 77 -12.19 -1.52 -12.51
C PRO A 77 -11.56 -2.45 -11.48
N PHE A 78 -10.56 -3.22 -11.92
CA PHE A 78 -9.68 -3.98 -11.04
C PHE A 78 -8.93 -3.04 -10.09
N THR A 79 -8.86 -3.41 -8.82
CA THR A 79 -8.20 -2.61 -7.77
C THR A 79 -6.83 -3.15 -7.38
N GLY A 80 -6.56 -4.44 -7.61
CA GLY A 80 -5.28 -5.11 -7.35
C GLY A 80 -4.40 -5.25 -8.59
N ASN A 81 -3.51 -6.25 -8.59
CA ASN A 81 -2.66 -6.57 -9.74
C ASN A 81 -3.45 -7.10 -10.94
N VAL A 82 -3.07 -6.65 -12.14
CA VAL A 82 -3.72 -7.01 -13.39
C VAL A 82 -2.72 -7.60 -14.37
N GLY A 83 -3.17 -8.61 -15.11
CA GLY A 83 -2.50 -9.12 -16.31
C GLY A 83 -3.25 -8.69 -17.56
N LEU A 84 -2.51 -8.32 -18.61
CA LEU A 84 -3.06 -7.89 -19.89
C LEU A 84 -2.37 -8.63 -21.04
N ALA A 85 -3.16 -9.26 -21.90
CA ALA A 85 -2.71 -9.85 -23.15
C ALA A 85 -3.46 -9.23 -24.33
N CYS A 86 -2.73 -8.88 -25.39
CA CYS A 86 -3.31 -8.28 -26.60
C CYS A 86 -2.82 -9.02 -27.87
N LEU A 87 -3.77 -9.43 -28.72
CA LEU A 87 -3.51 -9.87 -30.09
C LEU A 87 -3.92 -8.75 -31.04
N PHE A 88 -2.97 -8.27 -31.83
CA PHE A 88 -3.17 -7.19 -32.77
C PHE A 88 -3.15 -7.71 -34.21
N PHE A 89 -4.32 -7.82 -34.83
CA PHE A 89 -4.44 -8.21 -36.23
C PHE A 89 -4.39 -6.97 -37.12
N ARG A 90 -3.24 -6.78 -37.78
CA ARG A 90 -2.94 -5.61 -38.60
C ARG A 90 -3.40 -5.84 -40.05
N PRO A 91 -3.87 -4.79 -40.74
CA PRO A 91 -4.33 -4.92 -42.12
C PRO A 91 -3.18 -4.92 -43.15
N ASN A 92 -1.97 -4.55 -42.75
CA ASN A 92 -0.84 -4.37 -43.64
C ASN A 92 0.49 -4.56 -42.91
N ARG A 93 1.58 -4.58 -43.69
CA ARG A 93 2.96 -4.76 -43.21
C ARG A 93 3.65 -3.45 -42.80
N GLN A 94 2.89 -2.37 -42.56
CA GLN A 94 3.48 -1.13 -42.05
C GLN A 94 4.19 -1.41 -40.73
N ARG A 95 5.47 -1.05 -40.66
CA ARG A 95 6.28 -1.24 -39.45
C ARG A 95 5.70 -0.41 -38.30
N ILE A 96 5.28 -1.10 -37.25
CA ILE A 96 4.80 -0.55 -35.99
C ILE A 96 5.30 -1.43 -34.87
N ASP A 97 5.81 -0.81 -33.82
CA ASP A 97 6.30 -1.54 -32.66
C ASP A 97 5.12 -1.99 -31.78
N VAL A 98 5.20 -3.24 -31.29
CA VAL A 98 4.13 -3.85 -30.47
C VAL A 98 3.92 -3.12 -29.14
N ASP A 99 4.97 -2.52 -28.59
CA ASP A 99 4.90 -1.73 -27.36
C ASP A 99 4.05 -0.46 -27.54
N ASN A 100 4.06 0.16 -28.72
CA ASN A 100 3.22 1.33 -29.02
C ASN A 100 1.74 0.94 -29.19
N LEU A 101 1.45 -0.26 -29.69
CA LEU A 101 0.10 -0.83 -29.73
C LEU A 101 -0.40 -1.15 -28.31
N LEU A 102 0.45 -1.78 -27.49
CA LEU A 102 0.15 -2.04 -26.08
C LEU A 102 -0.08 -0.74 -25.32
N LYS A 103 0.78 0.27 -25.52
CA LYS A 103 0.67 1.56 -24.84
C LYS A 103 -0.65 2.24 -25.13
N HIS A 104 -1.13 2.18 -26.38
CA HIS A 104 -2.46 2.67 -26.76
C HIS A 104 -3.58 2.00 -25.95
N VAL A 105 -3.56 0.66 -25.86
CA VAL A 105 -4.56 -0.07 -25.07
C VAL A 105 -4.47 0.31 -23.60
N CYS A 106 -3.26 0.39 -23.03
CA CYS A 106 -3.06 0.74 -21.63
C CYS A 106 -3.58 2.15 -21.31
N ASP A 107 -3.30 3.13 -22.17
CA ASP A 107 -3.78 4.51 -21.99
C ASP A 107 -5.31 4.60 -22.07
N ALA A 108 -5.92 3.92 -23.05
CA ALA A 108 -7.36 3.88 -23.20
C ALA A 108 -8.07 3.11 -22.06
N ALA A 109 -7.39 2.14 -21.43
CA ALA A 109 -7.91 1.32 -20.35
C ALA A 109 -7.79 1.98 -18.97
N ASN A 110 -6.96 3.03 -18.83
CA ASN A 110 -6.69 3.63 -17.54
C ASN A 110 -7.94 4.32 -16.94
N GLY A 111 -8.26 4.00 -15.69
CA GLY A 111 -9.51 4.42 -15.04
C GLY A 111 -10.76 3.68 -15.53
N ILE A 112 -10.62 2.68 -16.41
CA ILE A 112 -11.72 1.86 -16.95
C ILE A 112 -11.56 0.40 -16.56
N LEU A 113 -10.47 -0.24 -16.99
CA LEU A 113 -10.17 -1.61 -16.63
C LEU A 113 -9.50 -1.68 -15.25
N TRP A 114 -8.67 -0.70 -14.91
CA TRP A 114 -7.95 -0.57 -13.64
C TRP A 114 -7.92 0.89 -13.20
N LEU A 115 -7.49 1.16 -11.97
CA LEU A 115 -7.40 2.53 -11.44
C LEU A 115 -6.18 3.28 -11.99
N ASP A 116 -5.05 2.58 -12.13
CA ASP A 116 -3.78 3.13 -12.58
C ASP A 116 -2.98 2.07 -13.36
N ASP A 117 -2.30 2.46 -14.45
CA ASP A 117 -1.58 1.54 -15.33
C ASP A 117 -0.40 0.83 -14.65
N SER A 118 0.07 1.35 -13.51
CA SER A 118 1.04 0.65 -12.65
C SER A 118 0.53 -0.67 -12.07
N GLN A 119 -0.78 -0.94 -12.12
CA GLN A 119 -1.38 -2.23 -11.73
C GLN A 119 -1.09 -3.36 -12.71
N CYS A 120 -0.74 -3.04 -13.96
CA CYS A 120 -0.37 -4.02 -14.98
C CYS A 120 1.00 -4.64 -14.64
N THR A 121 0.96 -5.82 -14.03
CA THR A 121 2.16 -6.55 -13.55
C THR A 121 2.55 -7.72 -14.45
N ALA A 122 1.68 -8.09 -15.38
CA ALA A 122 1.94 -9.00 -16.49
C ALA A 122 1.39 -8.38 -17.79
N LEU A 123 2.20 -8.38 -18.85
CA LEU A 123 1.85 -7.75 -20.12
C LEU A 123 2.37 -8.60 -21.28
N MET A 124 1.52 -8.90 -22.26
CA MET A 124 1.91 -9.59 -23.48
C MET A 124 1.23 -8.95 -24.69
N GLY A 125 2.00 -8.73 -25.75
CA GLY A 125 1.48 -8.27 -27.03
C GLY A 125 2.03 -9.16 -28.15
N VAL A 126 1.14 -9.58 -29.05
CA VAL A 126 1.51 -10.32 -30.26
C VAL A 126 0.84 -9.64 -31.44
N VAL A 127 1.59 -9.52 -32.53
CA VAL A 127 1.12 -8.88 -33.76
C VAL A 127 0.97 -9.94 -34.83
N GLU A 128 -0.17 -9.92 -35.51
CA GLU A 128 -0.53 -10.83 -36.59
C GLU A 128 -0.96 -10.02 -37.81
N LEU A 129 -0.90 -10.63 -39.00
CA LEU A 129 -1.38 -10.02 -40.24
C LEU A 129 -2.74 -10.63 -40.61
N ASP A 130 -3.76 -9.79 -40.70
CA ASP A 130 -5.07 -10.14 -41.23
C ASP A 130 -5.64 -8.92 -41.97
N ALA A 131 -5.42 -8.90 -43.29
CA ALA A 131 -5.83 -7.80 -44.16
C ALA A 131 -7.36 -7.69 -44.27
N GLU A 132 -8.07 -8.81 -44.16
CA GLU A 132 -9.51 -8.89 -44.35
C GLU A 132 -10.28 -8.49 -43.09
N ARG A 133 -9.76 -8.86 -41.92
CA ARG A 133 -10.44 -8.68 -40.63
C ARG A 133 -9.54 -8.05 -39.56
N PRO A 134 -9.08 -6.81 -39.75
CA PRO A 134 -8.27 -6.14 -38.74
C PRO A 134 -9.05 -5.94 -37.43
N ARG A 135 -8.43 -6.29 -36.31
CA ARG A 135 -9.04 -6.26 -34.97
C ARG A 135 -7.97 -6.28 -33.88
N THR A 136 -8.34 -5.81 -32.69
CA THR A 136 -7.57 -6.05 -31.47
C THR A 136 -8.41 -6.95 -30.57
N VAL A 137 -7.85 -8.09 -30.17
CA VAL A 137 -8.42 -8.91 -29.10
C VAL A 137 -7.65 -8.61 -27.83
N VAL A 138 -8.35 -8.31 -26.75
CA VAL A 138 -7.79 -7.95 -25.45
C VAL A 138 -8.29 -8.96 -24.43
N VAL A 139 -7.40 -9.50 -23.61
CA VAL A 139 -7.74 -10.28 -22.43
C VAL A 139 -7.16 -9.61 -21.21
N VAL A 140 -7.98 -9.46 -20.19
CA VAL A 140 -7.62 -8.86 -18.91
C VAL A 140 -8.15 -9.69 -17.75
N GLY A 141 -7.37 -9.81 -16.69
CA GLY A 141 -7.75 -10.51 -15.47
C GLY A 141 -6.84 -10.20 -14.30
N GLU A 142 -7.21 -10.69 -13.13
CA GLU A 142 -6.37 -10.61 -11.94
C GLU A 142 -5.06 -11.39 -12.14
N HIS A 143 -3.94 -10.82 -11.67
CA HIS A 143 -2.63 -11.43 -11.78
C HIS A 143 -1.97 -11.58 -10.41
N ILE A 144 -1.55 -12.79 -10.08
CA ILE A 144 -0.77 -13.02 -8.85
C ILE A 144 0.69 -12.63 -9.10
N SER A 145 1.12 -11.58 -8.41
CA SER A 145 2.52 -11.16 -8.39
C SER A 145 3.01 -10.98 -6.95
N THR A 146 4.31 -11.21 -6.77
CA THR A 146 5.04 -10.86 -5.55
C THR A 146 5.13 -9.33 -5.38
N LEU A 147 5.09 -8.59 -6.48
CA LEU A 147 4.96 -7.14 -6.48
C LEU A 147 3.48 -6.77 -6.28
N LYS A 148 3.15 -6.13 -5.16
CA LYS A 148 1.79 -5.64 -4.90
C LYS A 148 1.59 -4.25 -5.53
N ARG A 149 0.42 -4.02 -6.13
CA ARG A 149 -0.01 -2.74 -6.72
C ARG A 149 -1.45 -2.44 -6.33
N GLY A 150 -1.88 -1.20 -6.58
CA GLY A 150 -3.25 -0.76 -6.30
C GLY A 150 -3.65 -0.88 -4.83
N SER A 151 -4.81 -1.47 -4.55
CA SER A 151 -5.32 -1.69 -3.19
C SER A 151 -4.43 -2.64 -2.38
N ASP A 152 -3.73 -3.57 -3.04
CA ASP A 152 -2.90 -4.57 -2.36
C ASP A 152 -1.59 -3.99 -1.81
N ASP A 153 -1.15 -2.85 -2.36
CA ASP A 153 -0.01 -2.06 -1.85
C ASP A 153 -0.46 -0.82 -1.07
N SER A 154 -1.72 -0.81 -0.61
CA SER A 154 -2.29 0.29 0.16
C SER A 154 -2.60 -0.12 1.59
N VAL A 155 -2.36 0.80 2.53
CA VAL A 155 -2.72 0.62 3.95
C VAL A 155 -3.79 1.63 4.35
N PRO A 156 -4.69 1.33 5.30
CA PRO A 156 -5.64 2.32 5.79
C PRO A 156 -4.92 3.43 6.58
N CYS A 157 -5.28 4.68 6.29
CA CYS A 157 -4.78 5.84 7.03
C CYS A 157 -5.17 5.74 8.51
N ARG A 158 -4.19 5.84 9.42
CA ARG A 158 -4.41 5.76 10.88
C ARG A 158 -5.36 6.81 11.45
N SER A 159 -5.68 7.86 10.72
CA SER A 159 -6.53 8.97 11.20
C SER A 159 -7.90 9.04 10.56
N CYS A 160 -8.08 8.56 9.34
CA CYS A 160 -9.34 8.66 8.62
C CYS A 160 -9.78 7.38 7.88
N GLY A 161 -8.99 6.30 7.95
CA GLY A 161 -9.31 5.02 7.30
C GLY A 161 -9.06 4.97 5.78
N LYS A 162 -8.94 6.11 5.09
CA LYS A 162 -8.68 6.14 3.63
C LYS A 162 -7.43 5.32 3.26
N LEU A 163 -7.55 4.47 2.25
CA LEU A 163 -6.42 3.70 1.71
C LEU A 163 -5.33 4.64 1.15
N VAL A 164 -4.10 4.33 1.50
CA VAL A 164 -2.91 5.08 1.08
C VAL A 164 -1.83 4.11 0.60
N GLY A 165 -1.51 4.22 -0.69
CA GLY A 165 -0.43 3.48 -1.33
C GLY A 165 0.94 4.14 -1.16
N ARG A 166 1.99 3.47 -1.64
CA ARG A 166 3.32 4.08 -1.78
C ARG A 166 3.26 5.35 -2.62
N GLY A 167 3.95 6.39 -2.15
CA GLY A 167 4.20 7.58 -2.96
C GLY A 167 5.37 7.37 -3.93
N SER A 168 5.67 8.39 -4.74
CA SER A 168 6.76 8.38 -5.73
C SER A 168 8.17 8.21 -5.16
N ARG A 169 8.36 8.40 -3.85
CA ARG A 169 9.66 8.13 -3.20
C ARG A 169 9.76 6.66 -2.85
N ALA A 170 10.87 6.02 -3.21
CA ALA A 170 11.22 4.67 -2.81
C ALA A 170 11.17 4.53 -1.28
N ARG A 171 10.04 4.04 -0.77
CA ARG A 171 9.82 3.73 0.63
C ARG A 171 9.48 2.25 0.70
N ASP A 172 10.06 1.56 1.67
CA ASP A 172 9.81 0.13 1.89
C ASP A 172 8.37 -0.16 2.35
N GLN A 173 7.65 0.86 2.83
CA GLN A 173 6.26 0.75 3.24
C GLN A 173 5.43 1.98 2.84
N PRO A 174 4.12 1.80 2.54
CA PRO A 174 3.19 2.90 2.38
C PRO A 174 3.14 3.83 3.61
N PRO A 175 2.82 5.13 3.43
CA PRO A 175 2.74 6.06 4.54
C PRO A 175 1.58 5.70 5.47
N LYS A 176 1.79 5.86 6.79
CA LYS A 176 0.76 5.58 7.82
C LYS A 176 -0.46 6.53 7.76
N THR A 177 -0.37 7.64 7.03
CA THR A 177 -1.40 8.69 6.97
C THR A 177 -1.46 9.34 5.60
N CYS A 178 -2.66 9.69 5.13
CA CYS A 178 -2.90 10.21 3.77
C CYS A 178 -2.50 11.66 3.53
N SER A 179 -2.43 12.48 4.57
CA SER A 179 -2.22 13.92 4.42
C SER A 179 -1.46 14.50 5.60
N ARG A 180 -0.98 15.74 5.45
CA ARG A 180 -0.37 16.49 6.57
C ARG A 180 -1.35 16.64 7.73
N ALA A 181 -2.63 16.90 7.45
CA ALA A 181 -3.67 17.02 8.47
C ALA A 181 -3.87 15.70 9.23
N CYS A 182 -4.00 14.57 8.52
CA CYS A 182 -4.08 13.25 9.14
C CYS A 182 -2.81 12.92 9.93
N ARG A 183 -1.61 13.25 9.43
CA ARG A 183 -0.37 13.08 10.18
C ARG A 183 -0.38 13.85 11.51
N GLN A 184 -0.87 15.08 11.49
CA GLN A 184 -0.98 15.91 12.70
C GLN A 184 -1.98 15.30 13.70
N LYS A 185 -3.14 14.83 13.23
CA LYS A 185 -4.14 14.13 14.04
C LYS A 185 -3.59 12.82 14.62
N SER A 186 -2.91 12.01 13.82
CA SER A 186 -2.29 10.74 14.25
C SER A 186 -1.19 10.91 15.30
N LEU A 187 -0.43 12.01 15.23
CA LEU A 187 0.61 12.31 16.22
C LEU A 187 0.02 12.84 17.53
N GLY A 188 -1.31 12.98 17.62
CA GLY A 188 -1.99 13.50 18.79
C GLY A 188 -1.58 14.94 19.08
N TYR A 189 -1.22 15.74 18.06
CA TYR A 189 -1.09 17.19 18.21
C TYR A 189 -2.50 17.78 18.08
N PRO A 190 -3.17 18.12 19.20
CA PRO A 190 -4.49 18.73 19.15
C PRO A 190 -4.39 20.10 18.47
N ASP A 191 -5.53 20.64 18.05
CA ASP A 191 -5.62 21.99 17.52
C ASP A 191 -5.00 23.01 18.50
N LEU A 192 -4.38 24.08 17.99
CA LEU A 192 -3.95 25.20 18.82
C LEU A 192 -5.15 25.90 19.47
N ALA A 193 -6.35 25.79 18.89
CA ALA A 193 -7.58 26.32 19.45
C ALA A 193 -8.05 25.56 20.71
N GLU A 194 -7.72 24.27 20.83
CA GLU A 194 -8.18 23.39 21.90
C GLU A 194 -7.47 23.68 23.24
N LEU A 195 -8.24 23.71 24.33
CA LEU A 195 -7.71 23.87 25.68
C LEU A 195 -7.18 22.54 26.23
N VAL A 196 -5.86 22.44 26.38
CA VAL A 196 -5.18 21.25 26.88
C VAL A 196 -4.72 21.42 28.33
N PRO A 197 -4.68 20.36 29.16
CA PRO A 197 -4.17 20.46 30.53
C PRO A 197 -2.66 20.76 30.55
N CYS A 198 -2.24 21.65 31.45
CA CYS A 198 -0.83 21.92 31.72
C CYS A 198 -0.15 20.70 32.35
N GLY A 199 1.01 20.29 31.82
CA GLY A 199 1.79 19.16 32.32
C GLY A 199 2.41 19.34 33.72
N HIS A 200 2.12 20.45 34.41
CA HIS A 200 2.53 20.70 35.79
C HIS A 200 1.34 20.97 36.71
N CYS A 201 0.57 22.04 36.45
CA CYS A 201 -0.55 22.44 37.30
C CYS A 201 -1.91 21.84 36.90
N GLY A 202 -2.00 21.10 35.80
CA GLY A 202 -3.25 20.52 35.28
C GLY A 202 -4.24 21.52 34.67
N ARG A 203 -4.10 22.82 34.92
CA ARG A 203 -5.00 23.86 34.38
C ARG A 203 -5.07 23.79 32.86
N ARG A 204 -6.28 23.85 32.31
CA ARG A 204 -6.51 23.90 30.86
C ARG A 204 -6.11 25.26 30.29
N TYR A 205 -5.33 25.27 29.22
CA TYR A 205 -4.83 26.50 28.58
C TYR A 205 -4.72 26.33 27.05
N ARG A 206 -4.73 27.47 26.34
CA ARG A 206 -4.51 27.50 24.89
C ARG A 206 -3.02 27.55 24.59
N ARG A 207 -2.54 26.66 23.74
CA ARG A 207 -1.12 26.61 23.34
C ARG A 207 -0.81 27.66 22.29
N ARG A 208 0.40 28.24 22.34
CA ARG A 208 0.95 29.12 21.30
C ARG A 208 1.64 28.32 20.19
N VAL A 209 2.29 27.22 20.57
CA VAL A 209 2.96 26.29 19.65
C VAL A 209 2.58 24.85 19.99
N ARG A 210 2.59 23.96 18.99
CA ARG A 210 2.08 22.58 19.11
C ARG A 210 2.79 21.75 20.17
N THR A 211 4.07 22.05 20.43
CA THR A 211 4.93 21.34 21.37
C THR A 211 4.87 21.92 22.79
N GLN A 212 4.10 22.99 23.04
CA GLN A 212 4.00 23.60 24.35
C GLN A 212 3.30 22.65 25.33
N LYS A 213 3.97 22.34 26.45
CA LYS A 213 3.48 21.45 27.51
C LYS A 213 2.96 22.19 28.75
N PHE A 214 3.39 23.43 28.97
CA PHE A 214 3.10 24.20 30.18
C PHE A 214 2.36 25.51 29.85
N CYS A 215 1.45 25.91 30.75
CA CYS A 215 0.63 27.12 30.55
C CYS A 215 1.42 28.44 30.60
N GLY A 216 2.63 28.42 31.16
CA GLY A 216 3.51 29.58 31.25
C GLY A 216 4.90 29.20 31.75
N GLU A 217 5.78 30.19 31.81
CA GLU A 217 7.17 30.00 32.19
C GLU A 217 7.33 29.50 33.63
N GLY A 218 6.52 30.00 34.58
CA GLY A 218 6.51 29.51 35.96
C GLY A 218 6.31 28.00 36.06
N CYS A 219 5.24 27.47 35.44
CA CYS A 219 4.99 26.03 35.40
C CYS A 219 6.11 25.21 34.73
N ARG A 220 6.81 25.79 33.75
CA ARG A 220 7.97 25.14 33.10
C ARG A 220 9.14 25.03 34.08
N VAL A 221 9.44 26.11 34.79
CA VAL A 221 10.51 26.18 35.79
C VAL A 221 10.22 25.24 36.96
N ASP A 222 8.99 25.26 37.48
CA ASP A 222 8.58 24.42 38.61
C ASP A 222 8.59 22.94 38.25
N SER A 223 8.11 22.57 37.05
CA SER A 223 8.21 21.20 36.55
C SER A 223 9.67 20.72 36.49
N ARG A 224 10.58 21.56 35.99
CA ARG A 224 12.02 21.25 35.96
C ARG A 224 12.61 21.13 37.37
N ARG A 225 12.21 22.01 38.29
CA ARG A 225 12.64 21.95 39.70
C ARG A 225 12.17 20.66 40.36
N ASN A 226 10.90 20.29 40.18
CA ASN A 226 10.35 19.04 40.70
C ASN A 226 11.03 17.81 40.12
N ALA A 227 11.32 17.81 38.82
CA ALA A 227 12.08 16.73 38.18
C ALA A 227 13.50 16.60 38.76
N ARG A 228 14.19 17.73 38.98
CA ARG A 228 15.51 17.73 39.64
C ARG A 228 15.42 17.22 41.08
N LYS A 229 14.43 17.68 41.86
CA LYS A 229 14.19 17.21 43.23
C LYS A 229 13.88 15.71 43.28
N ALA A 230 13.11 15.19 42.33
CA ALA A 230 12.84 13.76 42.21
C ALA A 230 14.08 12.96 41.79
N ALA A 231 14.92 13.51 40.91
CA ALA A 231 16.18 12.90 40.52
C ALA A 231 17.22 12.89 41.66
N SER A 232 17.21 13.92 42.52
CA SER A 232 18.06 13.98 43.72
C SER A 232 17.49 13.22 44.91
N ALA A 233 16.26 12.69 44.83
CA ALA A 233 15.71 11.87 45.89
C ALA A 233 16.51 10.56 45.99
N PRO A 234 16.82 10.10 47.22
CA PRO A 234 17.55 8.86 47.43
C PRO A 234 16.80 7.68 46.80
N PHE A 235 17.52 6.64 46.42
CA PHE A 235 16.86 5.43 45.95
C PHE A 235 16.07 4.78 47.08
N SER A 236 15.03 4.03 46.72
CA SER A 236 14.23 3.33 47.73
C SER A 236 15.05 2.24 48.40
N ARG A 237 14.74 1.91 49.64
CA ARG A 237 15.33 0.76 50.33
C ARG A 237 14.47 -0.49 50.15
N CYS A 238 15.10 -1.65 50.17
CA CYS A 238 14.44 -2.95 50.18
C CYS A 238 13.59 -3.09 51.44
N ALA A 239 12.33 -3.51 51.28
CA ALA A 239 11.41 -3.71 52.39
C ALA A 239 11.92 -4.76 53.40
N ASP A 240 12.61 -5.80 52.95
CA ASP A 240 13.03 -6.90 53.84
C ASP A 240 14.41 -6.68 54.48
N CYS A 241 15.42 -6.28 53.69
CA CYS A 241 16.81 -6.17 54.17
C CYS A 241 17.36 -4.74 54.27
N GLY A 242 16.58 -3.71 53.95
CA GLY A 242 17.00 -2.31 54.04
C GLY A 242 18.06 -1.86 53.03
N LYS A 243 18.58 -2.76 52.18
CA LYS A 243 19.55 -2.44 51.11
C LYS A 243 18.97 -1.43 50.13
N GLU A 244 19.78 -0.46 49.72
CA GLU A 244 19.39 0.50 48.69
C GLU A 244 19.13 -0.20 47.34
N LEU A 245 18.03 0.15 46.69
CA LEU A 245 17.61 -0.37 45.39
C LEU A 245 18.17 0.49 44.25
N THR A 246 18.14 -0.02 43.02
CA THR A 246 18.54 0.76 41.82
C THR A 246 17.41 1.64 41.27
N HIS A 247 16.28 1.70 41.97
CA HIS A 247 15.10 2.44 41.54
C HIS A 247 14.33 3.06 42.72
N ARG A 248 13.50 4.05 42.41
CA ARG A 248 12.75 4.84 43.40
C ARG A 248 11.30 4.37 43.63
N ARG A 249 10.91 3.22 43.07
CA ARG A 249 9.52 2.69 43.12
C ARG A 249 9.18 1.92 44.40
N GLY A 250 10.11 1.77 45.36
CA GLY A 250 9.94 0.86 46.51
C GLY A 250 9.98 -0.62 46.10
N GLY A 251 9.88 -1.52 47.09
CA GLY A 251 9.79 -2.96 46.88
C GLY A 251 10.93 -3.78 47.51
N ARG A 252 11.16 -4.98 46.99
CA ARG A 252 12.19 -5.92 47.47
C ARG A 252 13.38 -5.97 46.51
N CYS A 253 14.58 -6.19 47.04
CA CYS A 253 15.75 -6.43 46.20
C CYS A 253 15.67 -7.81 45.54
N ARG A 254 16.45 -8.04 44.47
CA ARG A 254 16.43 -9.30 43.71
C ARG A 254 16.71 -10.52 44.58
N ASP A 255 17.59 -10.39 45.57
CA ASP A 255 18.00 -11.49 46.44
C ASP A 255 16.93 -11.84 47.47
N CYS A 256 16.32 -10.84 48.10
CA CYS A 256 15.18 -11.05 49.01
C CYS A 256 13.95 -11.60 48.26
N TRP A 257 13.71 -11.09 47.04
CA TRP A 257 12.66 -11.64 46.17
C TRP A 257 12.93 -13.12 45.85
N LYS A 258 14.16 -13.49 45.47
CA LYS A 258 14.57 -14.89 45.22
C LYS A 258 14.48 -15.79 46.47
N ALA A 259 14.85 -15.27 47.64
CA ALA A 259 14.75 -15.98 48.91
C ALA A 259 13.29 -16.32 49.26
N ASP A 260 12.36 -15.40 48.96
CA ASP A 260 10.93 -15.62 49.13
C ASP A 260 10.36 -16.63 48.11
N VAL A 261 10.91 -16.71 46.89
CA VAL A 261 10.52 -17.77 45.92
C VAL A 261 10.91 -19.18 46.42
N ARG A 262 11.99 -19.31 47.22
CA ARG A 262 12.33 -20.60 47.86
C ARG A 262 11.33 -21.00 48.95
N ALA A 263 10.63 -20.05 49.57
CA ALA A 263 9.52 -20.34 50.49
C ALA A 263 8.26 -20.84 49.74
N ARG A 264 8.01 -20.37 48.50
CA ARG A 264 6.89 -20.85 47.67
C ARG A 264 7.04 -22.28 47.15
N LYS A 265 8.26 -22.77 46.94
CA LYS A 265 8.50 -24.18 46.52
C LYS A 265 8.26 -25.20 47.64
N ARG A 266 8.13 -24.78 48.91
CA ARG A 266 7.74 -25.67 50.01
C ARG A 266 6.22 -25.82 50.18
N SER A 267 5.43 -24.95 49.55
CA SER A 267 3.95 -24.97 49.62
C SER A 267 3.27 -25.36 48.30
N ALA A 268 4.02 -25.49 47.20
CA ALA A 268 3.55 -26.18 46.00
C ALA A 268 4.13 -27.59 45.98
N GLY A 269 3.35 -28.58 46.42
CA GLY A 269 3.73 -29.99 46.53
C GLY A 269 4.16 -30.63 45.21
N VAL A 270 5.42 -30.40 44.82
CA VAL A 270 6.05 -31.09 43.69
C VAL A 270 6.92 -32.20 44.26
N ASN A 271 6.37 -33.41 44.30
CA ASN A 271 7.11 -34.64 44.55
C ASN A 271 8.14 -34.86 43.43
N ILE A 272 9.42 -34.82 43.79
CA ILE A 272 10.51 -35.31 42.92
C ILE A 272 10.66 -36.80 43.22
N ARG A 273 10.27 -37.65 42.24
CA ARG A 273 10.62 -39.08 42.23
C ARG A 273 12.12 -39.18 41.94
N VAL A 274 12.86 -39.80 42.86
CA VAL A 274 14.27 -40.17 42.65
C VAL A 274 14.26 -41.59 42.09
N GLU A 275 14.73 -41.76 40.85
CA GLU A 275 15.01 -43.09 40.30
C GLU A 275 16.49 -43.43 40.50
N GLY A 276 16.73 -44.55 41.19
CA GLY A 276 17.70 -45.57 40.80
C GLY A 276 19.17 -45.32 41.10
N GLU A 277 19.62 -45.82 42.25
CA GLU A 277 20.99 -46.25 42.49
C GLU A 277 21.34 -47.45 41.58
N LEU A 278 22.53 -47.38 40.96
CA LEU A 278 23.29 -48.53 40.50
C LEU A 278 24.68 -48.44 41.15
N ALA A 279 24.84 -49.14 42.27
CA ALA A 279 26.00 -49.92 42.69
C ALA A 279 25.68 -50.58 44.04
#